data_AF-A0A9W3TJD0-F1
#
_entry.id   AF-A0A9W3TJD0-F1
#
_cell.length_a   1.000
_cell.length_b   1.000
_cell.length_c   1.000
_cell.angle_alpha   90.00
_cell.angle_beta   90.00
_cell.angle_gamma   90.00
#
_symmetry.space_group_name_H-M   'P 1'
#
loop_
_entity.id
_entity.type
_entity.pdbx_description
1 polymer ?
#
loop_
_entity_poly.entity_id
_entity_poly.type
_entity_poly.pdbx_seq_one_letter_code
_entity_poly.pdbx_strand_id
1 'polypeptide(L)' 'MSLSTEIINQSMSKLGGQLALYFGLPIIFIAILAIIVCKYFDGYFTRQFFGIAAACIFVGWCVYVFN' A
#
# COMPACT_ATOMS: atom_id res chain seq x y z
N MET A 1 33.44 6.58 -3.21
CA MET A 1 32.12 6.70 -2.55
C MET A 1 32.38 6.79 -1.06
N SER A 2 31.85 7.78 -0.35
CA SER A 2 32.16 7.93 1.09
C SER A 2 31.50 6.79 1.88
N LEU A 3 32.17 6.29 2.91
CA LEU A 3 31.65 5.25 3.82
C LEU A 3 30.23 5.59 4.32
N SER A 4 29.97 6.88 4.58
CA SER A 4 28.67 7.41 4.99
C SER A 4 27.59 7.20 3.93
N THR A 5 27.92 7.37 2.65
CA THR A 5 27.00 7.17 1.53
C THR A 5 26.64 5.68 1.36
N GLU A 6 27.59 4.79 1.58
CA GLU A 6 27.38 3.33 1.53
C GLU A 6 26.41 2.86 2.63
N ILE A 7 26.60 3.35 3.87
CA ILE A 7 25.78 3.01 5.03
C ILE A 7 24.34 3.53 4.87
N ILE A 8 24.18 4.76 4.35
CA ILE A 8 22.86 5.32 4.05
C ILE A 8 22.15 4.48 2.97
N ASN A 9 22.88 4.07 1.92
CA ASN A 9 22.29 3.28 0.84
C ASN A 9 21.86 1.88 1.30
N GLN A 10 22.67 1.22 2.12
CA GLN A 10 22.30 -0.06 2.74
C GLN A 10 21.11 0.07 3.70
N SER A 11 21.05 1.17 4.45
CA SER A 11 19.94 1.45 5.38
C SER A 11 18.64 1.72 4.63
N MET A 12 18.68 2.55 3.58
CA MET A 12 17.54 2.83 2.70
C MET A 12 17.03 1.56 2.01
N SER A 13 17.94 0.70 1.53
CA SER A 13 17.56 -0.58 0.89
C SER A 13 16.83 -1.51 1.86
N LYS A 14 17.31 -1.62 3.12
CA LYS A 14 16.63 -2.41 4.15
C LYS A 14 15.28 -1.83 4.54
N LEU A 15 15.18 -0.51 4.67
CA LEU A 15 13.96 0.19 5.04
C LEU A 15 12.90 0.08 3.93
N GLY A 16 13.32 0.27 2.66
CA GLY A 16 12.47 0.05 1.50
C GLY A 16 12.00 -1.40 1.36
N GLY A 17 12.87 -2.38 1.59
CA GLY A 17 12.52 -3.80 1.58
C GLY A 17 11.51 -4.17 2.67
N GLN A 18 11.68 -3.65 3.88
CA GLN A 18 10.72 -3.85 4.97
C GLN A 18 9.37 -3.19 4.66
N LEU A 19 9.38 -1.94 4.17
CA LEU A 19 8.14 -1.26 3.76
C LEU A 19 7.41 -2.02 2.65
N ALA A 20 8.13 -2.56 1.67
CA ALA A 20 7.54 -3.36 0.60
C ALA A 20 6.91 -4.66 1.13
N LEU A 21 7.55 -5.32 2.10
CA LEU A 21 6.98 -6.51 2.76
C LEU A 21 5.73 -6.19 3.56
N TYR A 22 5.72 -5.09 4.32
CA TYR A 22 4.59 -4.72 5.16
C TYR A 22 3.44 -4.11 4.36
N PHE A 23 3.68 -3.31 3.32
CA PHE A 23 2.62 -2.58 2.62
C PHE A 23 2.34 -3.10 1.21
N GLY A 24 3.15 -4.01 0.66
CA GLY A 24 2.92 -4.56 -0.68
C GLY A 24 1.58 -5.28 -0.80
N LEU A 25 1.24 -6.12 0.19
CA LEU A 25 0.01 -6.91 0.21
C LEU A 25 -1.28 -6.06 0.21
N PRO A 26 -1.48 -5.08 1.12
CA PRO A 26 -2.69 -4.25 1.12
C PRO A 26 -2.78 -3.38 -0.14
N ILE A 27 -1.66 -2.90 -0.68
CA ILE A 27 -1.64 -2.12 -1.93
C ILE A 27 -2.11 -2.96 -3.10
N ILE A 28 -1.65 -4.22 -3.22
CA ILE A 28 -2.09 -5.16 -4.26
C ILE A 28 -3.60 -5.41 -4.14
N PHE A 29 -4.09 -5.65 -2.93
CA PHE A 29 -5.53 -5.85 -2.69
C PHE A 29 -6.35 -4.64 -3.14
N ILE A 30 -5.96 -3.43 -2.73
CA ILE A 30 -6.65 -2.19 -3.13
C ILE A 30 -6.60 -2.01 -4.65
N ALA A 31 -5.48 -2.31 -5.30
CA ALA A 31 -5.32 -2.17 -6.75
C ALA A 31 -6.23 -3.13 -7.53
N ILE A 32 -6.31 -4.41 -7.14
CA ILE A 32 -7.21 -5.39 -7.78
C ILE A 32 -8.67 -4.93 -7.65
N LEU A 33 -9.04 -4.47 -6.46
CA LEU A 33 -10.38 -3.99 -6.15
C LEU A 33 -10.71 -2.72 -6.97
N ALA A 34 -9.73 -1.83 -7.17
CA ALA A 34 -9.85 -0.67 -8.04
C ALA A 34 -10.12 -1.08 -9.50
N ILE A 35 -9.38 -2.06 -10.03
CA ILE A 35 -9.53 -2.54 -11.41
C ILE A 35 -10.94 -3.13 -11.60
N ILE A 36 -11.43 -3.91 -10.65
CA ILE A 36 -12.79 -4.47 -10.69
C ILE A 36 -13.82 -3.34 -10.68
N VAL A 37 -13.71 -2.38 -9.75
CA VAL A 37 -14.66 -1.27 -9.66
C VAL A 37 -14.66 -0.43 -10.94
N CYS A 38 -13.50 -0.07 -11.47
CA CYS A 38 -13.40 0.70 -12.72
C CYS A 38 -13.97 -0.07 -13.93
N LYS A 39 -13.84 -1.40 -13.96
CA LYS A 39 -14.29 -2.21 -15.11
C LYS A 39 -15.79 -2.50 -15.10
N TYR A 40 -16.39 -2.67 -13.91
CA TYR A 40 -17.77 -3.14 -13.78
C TYR A 40 -18.73 -2.09 -13.23
N PHE A 41 -18.22 -1.04 -12.58
CA PHE A 41 -19.03 -0.06 -11.88
C PHE A 41 -18.55 1.36 -12.15
N ASP A 42 -18.74 1.81 -13.40
CA ASP A 42 -18.44 3.17 -13.83
C ASP A 42 -19.54 4.15 -13.39
N GLY A 43 -19.60 4.39 -12.08
CA GLY A 43 -20.60 5.23 -11.44
C GLY A 43 -19.96 6.12 -10.36
N TYR A 44 -20.46 7.35 -10.24
CA TYR A 44 -19.97 8.31 -9.26
C TYR A 44 -20.08 7.77 -7.82
N PHE A 45 -21.13 6.98 -7.57
CA PHE A 45 -21.39 6.33 -6.29
C PHE A 45 -20.32 5.27 -5.95
N THR A 46 -20.01 4.36 -6.87
CA THR A 46 -18.99 3.32 -6.65
C THR A 46 -17.60 3.89 -6.44
N ARG A 47 -17.30 5.05 -7.05
CA ARG A 47 -16.02 5.72 -6.85
C ARG A 47 -15.85 6.31 -5.43
N GLN A 48 -16.93 6.82 -4.82
CA GLN A 48 -16.89 7.29 -3.42
C GLN A 48 -16.81 6.13 -2.41
N PHE A 49 -17.59 5.07 -2.63
CA PHE A 49 -17.56 3.88 -1.76
C PHE A 49 -16.23 3.12 -1.86
N PHE A 50 -15.62 3.09 -3.04
CA PHE A 50 -14.29 2.49 -3.22
C PHE A 50 -13.22 3.19 -2.36
N GLY A 51 -13.23 4.51 -2.28
CA GLY A 51 -12.29 5.26 -1.44
C GLY A 51 -12.42 4.90 0.04
N ILE A 52 -13.66 4.82 0.54
CA ILE A 52 -13.95 4.42 1.93
C ILE A 52 -13.48 2.97 2.17
N ALA A 53 -13.81 2.04 1.26
CA ALA A 53 -13.40 0.65 1.37
C ALA A 53 -11.87 0.49 1.36
N ALA A 54 -11.17 1.20 0.47
CA ALA A 54 -9.71 1.20 0.41
C ALA A 54 -9.08 1.73 1.70
N ALA A 55 -9.64 2.81 2.27
CA ALA A 55 -9.20 3.34 3.56
C ALA A 55 -9.42 2.33 4.70
N CYS A 56 -10.57 1.65 4.75
CA CYS A 56 -10.83 0.61 5.76
C CYS A 56 -9.85 -0.57 5.64
N ILE A 57 -9.56 -1.02 4.42
CA ILE A 57 -8.58 -2.10 4.18
C ILE A 57 -7.18 -1.67 4.65
N PHE A 58 -6.77 -0.44 4.33
CA PHE A 58 -5.48 0.09 4.74
C PHE A 58 -5.36 0.24 6.25
N VAL A 59 -6.38 0.81 6.91
CA VAL A 59 -6.39 0.99 8.37
C VAL A 59 -6.45 -0.36 9.08
N GLY A 60 -7.30 -1.28 8.64
CA GLY A 60 -7.38 -2.63 9.21
C GLY A 60 -6.06 -3.39 9.08
N TRP A 61 -5.37 -3.24 7.95
CA TRP A 61 -4.04 -3.79 7.76
C TRP A 61 -2.99 -3.18 8.70
N CYS A 62 -3.00 -1.86 8.87
CA CYS A 62 -2.12 -1.19 9.83
C CYS A 62 -2.37 -1.70 11.26
N VAL A 63 -3.63 -1.86 11.67
CA VAL A 63 -3.95 -2.44 12.99
C VAL A 63 -3.41 -3.87 13.10
N TYR A 64 -3.57 -4.71 12.07
CA TYR A 64 -3.03 -6.07 12.09
C TYR A 64 -1.49 -6.14 12.18
N VAL A 65 -0.78 -5.21 11.52
CA VAL A 65 0.69 -5.20 11.51
C VAL A 65 1.29 -4.59 12.77
N PHE A 66 0.63 -3.56 13.34
CA PHE A 66 1.17 -2.76 14.45
C PHE A 66 0.60 -3.12 15.82
N ASN A 67 -0.33 -4.09 15.91
CA ASN A 67 -0.90 -4.62 17.15
C ASN A 67 -0.40 -6.05 17.37
#